data_AF-A0AAD2SJI0-F1
#
_entry.id   AF-A0AAD2SJI0-F1
#
_cell.length_a   1.000
_cell.length_b   1.000
_cell.length_c   1.000
_cell.angle_alpha   90.00
_cell.angle_beta   90.00
_cell.angle_gamma   90.00
#
_symmetry.space_group_name_H-M   'P 1'
#
loop_
_entity.id
_entity.type
_entity.pdbx_description
1 polymer ?
#
loop_
_entity_poly.entity_id
_entity_poly.type
_entity_poly.pdbx_seq_one_letter_code
_entity_poly.pdbx_strand_id
1 'polypeptide(L)'
;MNVYEMEGFLRGKCLPGDMKVNETNAQYLVRKFSELQSQNTDMAVQLANAESKCRELAVESAGLKNPDNWLSQSDYGYEASEVATQNGATEDESLRAGMIAIINRIGTPATDAFLAEVRAQGLERLAKAWYAIANETSSGISISESSRLKYRQRADDVADFANKIRQEAAQ
;
A
#
# COMPACT_ATOMS: atom_id res chain seq x y z
N MET A 1 12.55 -18.93 19.16
CA MET A 1 13.19 -20.09 19.80
C MET A 1 14.41 -20.45 18.99
N ASN A 2 15.58 -20.43 19.59
CA ASN A 2 16.80 -20.92 18.94
C ASN A 2 16.86 -22.47 19.01
N VAL A 3 17.84 -23.07 18.33
CA VAL A 3 17.98 -24.54 18.27
C VAL A 3 18.17 -25.17 19.66
N TYR A 4 18.96 -24.54 20.54
CA TYR A 4 19.20 -25.05 21.89
C TYR A 4 17.94 -25.03 22.77
N GLU A 5 17.14 -23.97 22.69
CA GLU A 5 15.85 -23.87 23.38
C GLU A 5 14.87 -24.93 22.88
N MET A 6 14.85 -25.19 21.56
CA MET A 6 13.99 -26.21 20.96
C MET A 6 14.40 -27.62 21.41
N GLU A 7 15.70 -27.93 21.43
CA GLU A 7 16.18 -29.21 21.96
C GLU A 7 15.83 -29.38 23.45
N GLY A 8 15.97 -28.32 24.24
CA GLY A 8 15.58 -28.30 25.65
C GLY A 8 14.10 -28.63 25.83
N PHE A 9 13.23 -27.98 25.06
CA PHE A 9 11.78 -28.21 25.09
C PHE A 9 11.42 -29.64 24.67
N LEU A 10 11.96 -30.12 23.55
CA LEU A 10 11.69 -31.46 23.02
C LEU A 10 12.17 -32.58 23.95
N ARG A 11 13.23 -32.33 24.74
CA ARG A 11 13.74 -33.26 25.75
C ARG A 11 13.11 -33.07 27.14
N GLY A 12 12.14 -32.16 27.29
CA GLY A 12 11.48 -31.88 28.56
C GLY A 12 12.37 -31.19 29.62
N LYS A 13 13.47 -30.55 29.20
CA LYS A 13 14.41 -29.83 30.08
C LYS A 13 14.02 -28.37 30.33
N CYS A 14 13.16 -27.79 29.50
CA CYS A 14 12.62 -26.44 29.69
C CYS A 14 11.23 -26.31 29.05
N LEU A 15 10.51 -25.22 29.38
CA LEU A 15 9.25 -24.84 28.75
C LEU A 15 9.41 -23.49 28.03
N PRO A 16 8.73 -23.27 26.89
CA PRO A 16 8.76 -21.98 26.20
C PRO A 16 8.08 -20.91 27.04
N GLY A 17 8.68 -19.72 27.09
CA GLY A 17 8.17 -18.60 27.90
C GLY A 17 6.80 -18.07 27.46
N ASP A 18 6.38 -18.34 26.22
CA ASP A 18 5.10 -17.92 25.64
C ASP A 18 4.05 -19.06 25.57
N MET A 19 4.31 -20.16 26.29
CA MET A 19 3.36 -21.25 26.46
C MET A 19 2.21 -20.82 27.37
N LYS A 20 0.97 -21.09 26.96
CA LYS A 20 -0.21 -20.64 27.71
C LYS A 20 -0.46 -21.56 28.91
N VAL A 21 -1.11 -21.02 29.94
CA VAL A 21 -1.56 -21.81 31.09
C VAL A 21 -2.52 -22.90 30.61
N ASN A 22 -2.34 -24.13 31.10
CA ASN A 22 -3.10 -25.33 30.69
C ASN A 22 -2.95 -25.73 29.21
N GLU A 23 -1.95 -25.21 28.51
CA GLU A 23 -1.56 -25.70 27.18
C GLU A 23 -0.67 -26.92 27.34
N THR A 24 -0.89 -27.97 26.56
CA THR A 24 0.01 -29.12 26.47
C THR A 24 1.13 -28.85 25.47
N ASN A 25 2.24 -29.58 25.53
CA ASN A 25 3.34 -29.43 24.56
C ASN A 25 2.87 -29.63 23.11
N ALA A 26 1.96 -30.57 22.87
CA ALA A 26 1.38 -30.81 21.55
C ALA A 26 0.51 -29.62 21.09
N GLN A 27 -0.34 -29.09 21.97
CA GLN A 27 -1.14 -27.90 21.66
C GLN A 27 -0.27 -26.68 21.37
N TYR A 28 0.81 -26.48 22.15
CA TYR A 28 1.79 -25.41 21.91
C TYR A 28 2.41 -25.52 20.52
N LEU A 29 2.91 -26.71 20.16
CA LEU A 29 3.52 -26.95 18.85
C LEU A 29 2.52 -26.74 17.71
N VAL A 30 1.31 -27.30 17.82
CA VAL A 30 0.25 -27.11 16.82
C VAL A 30 -0.06 -25.63 16.64
N ARG A 31 -0.24 -24.88 17.74
CA ARG A 31 -0.47 -23.44 17.68
C ARG A 31 0.68 -22.71 16.98
N LYS A 32 1.93 -23.03 17.30
CA LYS A 32 3.09 -22.40 16.65
C LYS A 32 3.23 -22.72 15.17
N PHE A 33 2.96 -23.97 14.78
CA PHE A 33 2.96 -24.32 13.37
C PHE A 33 1.82 -23.65 12.61
N SER A 34 0.63 -23.54 13.21
CA SER A 34 -0.49 -22.79 12.61
C SER A 34 -0.19 -21.28 12.51
N GLU A 35 0.41 -20.68 13.53
CA GLU A 35 0.85 -19.27 13.50
C GLU A 35 1.85 -19.04 12.34
N LEU A 36 2.87 -19.89 12.21
CA LEU A 36 3.86 -19.81 11.12
C LEU A 36 3.24 -20.08 9.75
N GLN A 37 2.33 -21.04 9.65
CA GLN A 37 1.61 -21.32 8.42
C GLN A 37 0.78 -20.12 7.97
N SER A 38 0.06 -19.48 8.90
CA SER A 38 -0.68 -18.24 8.65
C SER A 38 0.24 -17.10 8.20
N GLN A 39 1.39 -16.92 8.84
CA GLN A 39 2.37 -15.90 8.43
C GLN A 39 2.91 -16.16 7.01
N ASN A 40 3.22 -17.42 6.69
CA ASN A 40 3.67 -17.80 5.36
C ASN A 40 2.59 -17.55 4.30
N THR A 41 1.31 -17.85 4.59
CA THR A 41 0.21 -17.55 3.66
C THR A 41 0.03 -16.05 3.46
N ASP A 42 0.11 -15.26 4.54
CA ASP A 42 -0.01 -13.80 4.46
C ASP A 42 1.12 -13.20 3.63
N MET A 43 2.36 -13.67 3.83
CA MET A 43 3.52 -13.25 3.04
C MET A 43 3.38 -13.62 1.56
N ALA A 44 2.88 -14.83 1.25
CA ALA A 44 2.67 -15.27 -0.12
C ALA A 44 1.62 -14.38 -0.85
N VAL A 45 0.54 -14.02 -0.16
CA VAL A 45 -0.48 -13.09 -0.69
C VAL A 45 0.10 -11.70 -0.92
N GLN A 46 0.89 -11.18 0.03
CA GLN A 46 1.55 -9.88 -0.13
C GLN A 46 2.51 -9.87 -1.31
N LEU A 47 3.29 -10.94 -1.50
CA LEU A 47 4.22 -11.07 -2.63
C LEU A 47 3.47 -11.09 -3.96
N ALA A 48 2.42 -11.92 -4.08
CA ALA A 48 1.62 -11.99 -5.31
C ALA A 48 0.98 -10.63 -5.66
N ASN A 49 0.46 -9.91 -4.65
CA ASN A 49 -0.10 -8.57 -4.85
C ASN A 49 0.96 -7.54 -5.30
N ALA A 50 2.17 -7.60 -4.73
CA ALA A 50 3.28 -6.74 -5.12
C ALA A 50 3.73 -7.04 -6.55
N GLU A 51 3.86 -8.32 -6.92
CA GLU A 51 4.22 -8.75 -8.27
C GLU A 51 3.19 -8.30 -9.32
N SER A 52 1.89 -8.38 -9.01
CA SER A 52 0.84 -7.87 -9.91
C SER A 52 1.00 -6.37 -10.16
N LYS A 53 1.12 -5.57 -9.10
CA LYS A 53 1.32 -4.11 -9.20
C LYS A 53 2.60 -3.75 -9.95
N CYS A 54 3.70 -4.46 -9.70
CA CYS A 54 4.95 -4.26 -10.45
C CYS A 54 4.79 -4.57 -11.94
N ARG A 55 4.02 -5.59 -12.30
CA ARG A 55 3.74 -5.94 -13.70
C ARG A 55 2.94 -4.84 -14.40
N GLU A 56 1.90 -4.33 -13.75
CA GLU A 56 1.08 -3.23 -14.27
C GLU A 56 1.92 -1.97 -14.51
N LEU A 57 2.73 -1.57 -13.52
CA LEU A 57 3.65 -0.42 -13.65
C LEU A 57 4.69 -0.62 -14.77
N ALA A 58 5.20 -1.85 -14.95
CA ALA A 58 6.17 -2.15 -16.01
C ALA A 58 5.52 -2.04 -17.40
N VAL A 59 4.28 -2.52 -17.56
CA VAL A 59 3.52 -2.39 -18.81
C VAL A 59 3.25 -0.92 -19.13
N GLU A 60 2.78 -0.15 -18.16
CA GLU A 60 2.57 1.30 -18.33
C GLU A 60 3.86 2.03 -18.71
N SER A 61 4.96 1.75 -18.00
CA SER A 61 6.27 2.35 -18.27
C SER A 61 6.79 2.03 -19.68
N ALA A 62 6.52 0.82 -20.18
CA ALA A 62 6.86 0.45 -21.56
C ALA A 62 5.97 1.22 -22.57
N GLY A 63 4.68 1.40 -22.27
CA GLY A 63 3.73 2.17 -23.07
C GLY A 63 4.09 3.66 -23.19
N LEU A 64 4.65 4.26 -22.14
CA LEU A 64 5.12 5.65 -22.15
C LEU A 64 6.27 5.90 -23.15
N LYS A 65 7.06 4.86 -23.44
CA LYS A 65 8.18 4.92 -24.39
C LYS A 65 7.78 4.52 -25.81
N ASN A 66 6.51 4.16 -26.04
CA ASN A 66 6.01 3.78 -27.35
C ASN A 66 5.68 5.03 -28.19
N PRO A 67 6.32 5.25 -29.35
CA PRO A 67 6.00 6.36 -30.25
C PRO A 67 4.55 6.40 -30.69
N ASP A 68 3.87 5.26 -30.85
CA ASP A 68 2.46 5.20 -31.26
C ASP A 68 1.54 5.88 -30.24
N ASN A 69 1.87 5.75 -28.95
CA ASN A 69 1.13 6.41 -27.87
C ASN A 69 1.27 7.93 -27.96
N TRP A 70 2.47 8.43 -28.26
CA TRP A 70 2.72 9.85 -28.49
C TRP A 70 2.02 10.38 -29.75
N LEU A 71 2.10 9.64 -30.85
CA LEU A 71 1.50 10.03 -32.13
C LEU A 71 -0.02 10.08 -32.04
N SER A 72 -0.66 9.24 -31.23
CA SER A 72 -2.11 9.31 -31.00
C SER A 72 -2.60 10.62 -30.38
N GLN A 73 -1.71 11.42 -29.79
CA GLN A 73 -2.01 12.71 -29.16
C GLN A 73 -1.49 13.90 -29.98
N SER A 74 -1.03 13.69 -31.22
CA SER A 74 -0.38 14.72 -32.03
C SER A 74 -1.24 15.96 -32.23
N ASP A 75 -2.56 15.82 -32.34
CA ASP A 75 -3.48 16.93 -32.57
C ASP A 75 -3.40 17.97 -31.44
N TYR A 76 -3.34 17.51 -30.18
CA TYR A 76 -3.15 18.39 -29.02
C TYR A 76 -1.78 19.06 -29.03
N GLY A 77 -0.76 18.36 -29.51
CA GLY A 77 0.58 18.91 -29.68
C GLY A 77 0.63 20.01 -30.73
N TYR A 78 -0.02 19.80 -31.88
CA TYR A 78 -0.11 20.79 -32.95
C TYR A 78 -0.87 22.04 -32.49
N GLU A 79 -2.02 21.88 -31.85
CA GLU A 79 -2.82 22.99 -31.33
C GLU A 79 -2.02 23.83 -30.32
N ALA A 80 -1.37 23.19 -29.35
CA ALA A 80 -0.57 23.90 -28.35
C ALA A 80 0.65 24.61 -28.96
N SER A 81 1.31 23.99 -29.94
CA SER A 81 2.42 24.61 -30.67
C SER A 81 1.96 25.82 -31.47
N GLU A 82 0.84 25.73 -32.18
CA GLU A 82 0.29 26.82 -32.97
C GLU A 82 -0.10 28.01 -32.08
N VAL A 83 -0.80 27.76 -30.97
CA VAL A 83 -1.15 28.80 -29.99
C VAL A 83 0.09 29.48 -29.42
N ALA A 84 1.15 28.73 -29.12
CA ALA A 84 2.40 29.30 -28.66
C ALA A 84 3.04 30.22 -29.72
N THR A 85 3.07 29.78 -31.00
CA THR A 85 3.61 30.59 -32.09
C THR A 85 2.81 31.87 -32.31
N GLN A 86 1.48 31.79 -32.27
CA GLN A 86 0.60 32.95 -32.38
C GLN A 86 0.81 33.97 -31.24
N ASN A 87 1.22 33.48 -30.06
CA ASN A 87 1.56 34.31 -28.90
C ASN A 87 3.02 34.83 -28.92
N GLY A 88 3.76 34.65 -30.02
CA GLY A 88 5.10 35.17 -30.19
C GLY A 88 6.21 34.31 -29.58
N ALA A 89 5.92 33.05 -29.25
CA ALA A 89 6.94 32.10 -28.84
C ALA A 89 7.93 31.82 -29.97
N THR A 90 9.19 31.55 -29.60
CA THR A 90 10.20 31.02 -30.52
C THR A 90 9.83 29.61 -31.00
N GLU A 91 10.46 29.15 -32.07
CA GLU A 91 10.23 27.81 -32.63
C GLU A 91 10.46 26.70 -31.58
N ASP A 92 11.53 26.81 -30.79
CA ASP A 92 11.85 25.87 -29.72
C ASP A 92 10.79 25.87 -28.60
N GLU A 93 10.26 27.05 -28.25
CA GLU A 93 9.23 27.19 -27.23
C GLU A 93 7.88 26.61 -27.70
N SER A 94 7.52 26.84 -28.96
CA SER A 94 6.32 26.26 -29.57
C SER A 94 6.41 24.73 -29.66
N LEU A 95 7.55 24.20 -30.10
CA LEU A 95 7.79 22.75 -30.11
C LEU A 95 7.67 22.16 -28.69
N ARG A 96 8.27 22.83 -27.70
CA ARG A 96 8.19 22.42 -26.30
C ARG A 96 6.75 22.45 -25.79
N ALA A 97 5.97 23.47 -26.13
CA ALA A 97 4.56 23.57 -25.77
C ALA A 97 3.76 22.38 -26.33
N GLY A 98 3.97 22.03 -27.60
CA GLY A 98 3.35 20.85 -28.22
C GLY A 98 3.73 19.54 -27.53
N MET A 99 5.01 19.34 -27.21
CA MET A 99 5.47 18.15 -26.49
C MET A 99 4.85 18.04 -25.08
N ILE A 100 4.76 19.16 -24.35
CA ILE A 100 4.13 19.20 -23.02
C ILE A 100 2.65 18.83 -23.12
N ALA A 101 1.94 19.33 -24.13
CA ALA A 101 0.53 19.03 -24.33
C ALA A 101 0.30 17.53 -24.57
N ILE A 102 1.14 16.89 -25.38
CA ILE A 102 1.11 15.43 -25.59
C ILE A 102 1.35 14.68 -24.29
N ILE A 103 2.42 15.01 -23.55
CA ILE A 103 2.78 14.35 -22.28
C ILE A 103 1.62 14.43 -21.28
N ASN A 104 1.04 15.62 -21.12
CA ASN A 104 -0.06 15.84 -20.16
C ASN A 104 -1.34 15.06 -20.53
N ARG A 105 -1.46 14.61 -21.79
CA ARG A 105 -2.62 13.86 -22.25
C ARG A 105 -2.48 12.35 -22.06
N ILE A 106 -1.25 11.86 -21.97
CA ILE A 106 -0.98 10.44 -21.71
C ILE A 106 -1.18 10.17 -20.22
N GLY A 107 -2.24 9.43 -19.88
CA GLY A 107 -2.52 9.03 -18.51
C GLY A 107 -1.58 7.93 -18.00
N THR A 108 -1.41 7.88 -16.67
CA THR A 108 -0.63 6.84 -15.97
C THR A 108 -1.46 6.17 -14.86
N PRO A 109 -2.57 5.50 -15.22
CA PRO A 109 -3.51 4.94 -14.25
C PRO A 109 -2.90 3.90 -13.29
N ALA A 110 -1.93 3.09 -13.73
CA ALA A 110 -1.26 2.12 -12.85
C ALA A 110 -0.39 2.85 -11.81
N THR A 111 0.30 3.92 -12.21
CA THR A 111 1.04 4.79 -11.29
C THR A 111 0.09 5.50 -10.31
N ASP A 112 -1.04 6.03 -10.78
CA ASP A 112 -2.01 6.71 -9.93
C ASP A 112 -2.63 5.75 -8.90
N ALA A 113 -3.03 4.55 -9.33
CA ALA A 113 -3.52 3.50 -8.44
C ALA A 113 -2.47 3.06 -7.41
N PHE A 114 -1.20 2.93 -7.82
CA PHE A 114 -0.10 2.61 -6.90
C PHE A 114 0.09 3.70 -5.85
N LEU A 115 0.10 4.98 -6.24
CA LEU A 115 0.24 6.10 -5.32
C LEU A 115 -0.95 6.20 -4.36
N ALA A 116 -2.18 5.97 -4.85
CA ALA A 116 -3.38 5.94 -4.04
C ALA A 116 -3.32 4.83 -2.98
N GLU A 117 -2.88 3.63 -3.37
CA GLU A 117 -2.69 2.52 -2.45
C GLU A 117 -1.61 2.80 -1.39
N VAL A 118 -0.48 3.40 -1.76
CA VAL A 118 0.56 3.79 -0.77
C VAL A 118 0.01 4.80 0.24
N ARG A 119 -0.78 5.78 -0.22
CA ARG A 119 -1.47 6.75 0.67
C ARG A 119 -2.47 6.03 1.59
N ALA A 120 -3.28 5.11 1.05
CA ALA A 120 -4.25 4.33 1.80
C ALA A 120 -3.58 3.46 2.89
N GLN A 121 -2.44 2.83 2.60
CA GLN A 121 -1.67 2.07 3.58
C GLN A 121 -1.16 2.94 4.75
N GLY A 122 -0.78 4.18 4.48
CA GLY A 122 -0.41 5.15 5.53
C GLY A 122 -1.58 5.43 6.48
N LEU A 123 -2.78 5.62 5.92
CA LEU A 123 -4.01 5.84 6.68
C LEU A 123 -4.42 4.59 7.47
N GLU A 124 -4.30 3.40 6.90
CA GLU A 124 -4.58 2.15 7.62
C GLU A 124 -3.66 1.95 8.83
N ARG A 125 -2.37 2.32 8.73
CA ARG A 125 -1.45 2.28 9.87
C ARG A 125 -1.88 3.26 10.96
N LEU A 126 -2.36 4.44 10.57
CA LEU A 126 -2.91 5.43 11.52
C LEU A 126 -4.18 4.91 12.20
N ALA A 127 -5.13 4.36 11.44
CA ALA A 127 -6.35 3.75 11.97
C ALA A 127 -6.02 2.63 12.97
N LYS A 128 -5.08 1.74 12.63
CA LYS A 128 -4.59 0.69 13.54
C LYS A 128 -4.01 1.26 14.83
N ALA A 129 -3.24 2.34 14.76
CA ALA A 129 -2.70 3.00 15.95
C ALA A 129 -3.82 3.56 16.85
N TRP A 130 -4.85 4.15 16.27
CA TRP A 130 -6.00 4.66 17.04
C TRP A 130 -6.87 3.56 17.61
N TYR A 131 -7.11 2.46 16.89
CA TYR A 131 -7.74 1.27 17.47
C TYR A 131 -6.92 0.70 18.63
N ALA A 132 -5.59 0.71 18.52
CA ALA A 132 -4.72 0.22 19.59
C ALA A 132 -4.84 1.05 20.88
N ILE A 133 -4.99 2.38 20.74
CA ILE A 133 -5.27 3.30 21.86
C ILE A 133 -6.67 3.03 22.42
N ALA A 134 -7.69 2.94 21.55
CA ALA A 134 -9.07 2.71 21.97
C ALA A 134 -9.24 1.39 22.74
N ASN A 135 -8.54 0.34 22.31
CA ASN A 135 -8.61 -0.98 22.93
C ASN A 135 -7.63 -1.14 24.09
N GLU A 136 -6.89 -0.09 24.48
CA GLU A 136 -5.89 -0.12 25.56
C GLU A 136 -4.83 -1.23 25.38
N THR A 137 -4.62 -1.64 24.13
CA THR A 137 -3.63 -2.67 23.76
C THR A 137 -2.20 -2.12 23.71
N SER A 138 -2.05 -0.80 23.79
CA SER A 138 -0.77 -0.12 23.96
C SER A 138 -0.40 -0.06 25.44
N SER A 139 0.80 -0.52 25.79
CA SER A 139 1.30 -0.55 27.17
C SER A 139 1.23 0.81 27.86
N GLY A 140 0.62 0.87 29.04
CA GLY A 140 0.56 2.07 29.89
C GLY A 140 -0.56 3.06 29.54
N ILE A 141 -1.46 2.71 28.62
CA ILE A 141 -2.61 3.55 28.25
C ILE A 141 -3.85 3.09 29.02
N SER A 142 -4.39 3.97 29.87
CA SER A 142 -5.74 3.84 30.43
C SER A 142 -6.51 5.12 30.08
N ILE A 143 -7.67 4.97 29.45
CA ILE A 143 -8.44 6.11 28.93
C ILE A 143 -9.91 6.04 29.35
N SER A 144 -10.55 7.21 29.41
CA SER A 144 -11.99 7.28 29.68
C SER A 144 -12.81 6.65 28.54
N GLU A 145 -14.02 6.19 28.85
CA GLU A 145 -14.98 5.71 27.84
C GLU A 145 -15.24 6.74 26.74
N SER A 146 -15.35 8.03 27.10
CA SER A 146 -15.51 9.12 26.14
C SER A 146 -14.32 9.23 25.18
N SER A 147 -13.10 9.09 25.71
CA SER A 147 -11.88 9.09 24.88
C SER A 147 -11.85 7.86 23.96
N ARG A 148 -12.24 6.69 24.48
CA ARG A 148 -12.29 5.44 23.71
C ARG A 148 -13.20 5.56 22.50
N LEU A 149 -14.41 6.08 22.69
CA LEU A 149 -15.36 6.29 21.60
C LEU A 149 -14.80 7.24 20.53
N LYS A 150 -14.15 8.33 20.94
CA LYS A 150 -13.53 9.28 20.01
C LYS A 150 -12.41 8.66 19.18
N TYR A 151 -11.55 7.83 19.77
CA TYR A 151 -10.48 7.17 19.03
C TYR A 151 -11.01 6.10 18.06
N ARG A 152 -12.07 5.36 18.43
CA ARG A 152 -12.73 4.44 17.50
C ARG A 152 -13.32 5.16 16.30
N GLN A 153 -14.11 6.20 16.54
CA GLN A 153 -14.73 6.97 15.46
C GLN A 153 -13.67 7.53 14.49
N ARG A 154 -12.59 8.11 15.03
CA ARG A 154 -11.48 8.58 14.19
C ARG A 154 -10.83 7.47 13.38
N ALA A 155 -10.66 6.29 13.97
CA ALA A 155 -10.08 5.13 13.27
C ALA A 155 -10.99 4.66 12.13
N ASP A 156 -12.29 4.61 12.37
CA ASP A 156 -13.31 4.29 11.35
C ASP A 156 -13.27 5.33 10.22
N ASP A 157 -13.31 6.63 10.54
CA ASP A 157 -13.28 7.73 9.57
C ASP A 157 -12.02 7.67 8.66
N VAL A 158 -10.86 7.35 9.25
CA VAL A 158 -9.60 7.24 8.49
C VAL A 158 -9.54 5.96 7.67
N ALA A 159 -10.10 4.85 8.16
CA ALA A 159 -10.20 3.62 7.38
C ALA A 159 -11.13 3.81 6.17
N ASP A 160 -12.26 4.50 6.36
CA ASP A 160 -13.19 4.84 5.28
C ASP A 160 -12.54 5.77 4.26
N PHE A 161 -11.77 6.77 4.71
CA PHE A 161 -11.03 7.64 3.81
C PHE A 161 -9.96 6.89 3.00
N ALA A 162 -9.27 5.93 3.61
CA ALA A 162 -8.33 5.07 2.90
C ALA A 162 -9.02 4.27 1.78
N ASN A 163 -10.21 3.74 2.05
CA ASN A 163 -11.01 3.03 1.05
C ASN A 163 -11.50 3.95 -0.07
N LYS A 164 -11.91 5.17 0.28
CA LYS A 164 -12.32 6.18 -0.71
C LYS A 164 -11.18 6.53 -1.68
N ILE A 165 -9.95 6.73 -1.17
CA ILE A 165 -8.78 7.00 -2.02
C ILE A 165 -8.56 5.87 -3.05
N ARG A 166 -8.75 4.60 -2.66
CA ARG A 166 -8.62 3.47 -3.59
C ARG A 166 -9.70 3.47 -4.66
N GLN A 167 -10.94 3.82 -4.30
CA GLN A 167 -12.07 3.85 -5.23
C GLN A 167 -11.92 4.98 -6.25
N GLU A 168 -11.48 6.16 -5.81
CA GLU A 168 -11.25 7.31 -6.69
C GLU A 168 -10.14 7.06 -7.70
N ALA A 169 -9.11 6.29 -7.34
CA ALA A 169 -8.01 5.94 -8.25
C ALA A 169 -8.33 4.80 -9.23
N ALA A 170 -9.47 4.12 -9.06
CA ALA A 170 -9.95 3.07 -9.97
C ALA A 170 -10.92 3.58 -11.05
N GLN A 171 -11.25 4.87 -11.02
CA GLN A 171 -12.11 5.57 -11.99
C GLN A 171 -11.26 6.26 -13.07
#